data_AF-A0A940W1D7-F1
#
_entry.id   AF-A0A940W1D7-F1
#
_cell.length_a   1.000
_cell.length_b   1.000
_cell.length_c   1.000
_cell.angle_alpha   90.00
_cell.angle_beta   90.00
_cell.angle_gamma   90.00
#
_symmetry.space_group_name_H-M   'P 1'
#
loop_
_entity.id
_entity.type
_entity.pdbx_description
1 polymer ?
#
loop_
_entity_poly.entity_id
_entity_poly.type
_entity_poly.pdbx_seq_one_letter_code
_entity_poly.pdbx_strand_id
1 'polypeptide(L)'
;MTHEKIGKAFFMASGSYSDEAKIVANANRITLIDGSMLLTMIQRLPADKCEALLSFATAGDYLTPTCPSCGVKMKVVVGTDGRPDFWGCRNYPRCRQKLGKRR
;
A
#
# COMPACT_ATOMS: atom_id res chain seq x y z
N MET A 1 11.08 12.91 -17.67
CA MET A 1 11.94 11.77 -17.26
C MET A 1 13.27 11.72 -18.02
N THR A 2 13.34 12.20 -19.27
CA THR A 2 14.57 12.30 -20.09
C THR A 2 15.55 13.42 -19.69
N HIS A 3 15.17 14.32 -18.77
CA HIS A 3 15.98 15.48 -18.38
C HIS A 3 16.93 15.23 -17.19
N GLU A 4 16.77 14.12 -16.46
CA GLU A 4 17.49 13.84 -15.20
C GLU A 4 18.56 12.73 -15.32
N LYS A 5 18.82 12.20 -16.54
CA LYS A 5 19.80 11.11 -16.80
C LYS A 5 19.66 9.87 -15.88
N ILE A 6 18.45 9.55 -15.41
CA ILE A 6 18.22 8.39 -14.54
C ILE A 6 18.39 7.10 -15.36
N GLY A 7 19.43 6.31 -15.05
CA GLY A 7 19.76 5.09 -15.79
C GLY A 7 18.77 3.93 -15.56
N LYS A 8 18.12 3.89 -14.38
CA LYS A 8 17.15 2.87 -13.99
C LYS A 8 16.28 3.39 -12.84
N ALA A 9 14.98 3.15 -12.90
CA ALA A 9 14.06 3.47 -11.81
C ALA A 9 13.31 2.22 -11.34
N PHE A 10 12.86 2.22 -10.09
CA PHE A 10 11.95 1.22 -9.54
C PHE A 10 10.68 1.92 -9.06
N PHE A 11 9.52 1.39 -9.44
CA PHE A 11 8.24 1.87 -8.96
C PHE A 11 7.51 0.71 -8.29
N MET A 12 7.13 0.89 -7.02
CA MET A 12 6.59 -0.17 -6.18
C MET A 12 5.19 0.18 -5.70
N ALA A 13 4.28 -0.79 -5.79
CA ALA A 13 2.90 -0.64 -5.32
C ALA A 13 2.40 -1.95 -4.73
N SER A 14 1.52 -1.87 -3.73
CA SER A 14 0.89 -3.06 -3.13
C SER A 14 -0.17 -3.70 -4.03
N GLY A 15 -0.66 -2.97 -5.04
CA GLY A 15 -1.59 -3.45 -6.05
C GLY A 15 -0.87 -3.92 -7.32
N SER A 16 -1.64 -4.14 -8.38
CA SER A 16 -1.15 -4.42 -9.72
C SER A 16 -1.10 -3.16 -10.59
N TYR A 17 -0.44 -3.26 -11.75
CA TYR A 17 -0.38 -2.21 -12.76
C TYR A 17 -1.27 -2.54 -13.95
N SER A 18 -1.89 -1.51 -14.54
CA SER A 18 -2.57 -1.65 -15.83
C SER A 18 -1.56 -1.93 -16.95
N ASP A 19 -2.05 -2.41 -18.09
CA ASP A 19 -1.17 -2.72 -19.22
C ASP A 19 -0.55 -1.44 -19.82
N GLU A 20 -1.28 -0.32 -19.83
CA GLU A 20 -0.76 0.99 -20.22
C GLU A 20 0.40 1.42 -19.31
N ALA A 21 0.26 1.22 -17.99
CA ALA A 21 1.30 1.55 -17.04
C ALA A 21 2.58 0.70 -17.27
N LYS A 22 2.43 -0.58 -17.62
CA LYS A 22 3.56 -1.46 -17.98
C LYS A 22 4.27 -0.96 -19.25
N ILE A 23 3.52 -0.55 -20.27
CA ILE A 23 4.08 -0.01 -21.52
C ILE A 23 4.90 1.25 -21.24
N VAL A 24 4.34 2.20 -20.48
CA VAL A 24 5.03 3.43 -20.11
C VAL A 24 6.30 3.13 -19.30
N ALA A 25 6.21 2.22 -18.33
CA ALA A 25 7.35 1.86 -17.50
C ALA A 25 8.50 1.27 -18.33
N ASN A 26 8.20 0.35 -19.24
CA ASN A 26 9.20 -0.26 -20.12
C ASN A 26 9.89 0.79 -21.01
N ALA A 27 9.11 1.68 -21.65
CA ALA A 27 9.65 2.75 -22.49
C ALA A 27 10.58 3.72 -21.73
N ASN A 28 10.36 3.88 -20.42
CA ASN A 28 11.11 4.79 -19.56
C ASN A 28 12.15 4.09 -18.65
N ARG A 29 12.45 2.81 -18.89
CA ARG A 29 13.39 2.01 -18.07
C ARG A 29 13.04 1.99 -16.58
N ILE A 30 11.75 1.92 -16.29
CA ILE A 30 11.20 1.80 -14.94
C ILE A 30 10.85 0.32 -14.71
N THR A 31 11.47 -0.29 -13.70
CA THR A 31 11.10 -1.62 -13.22
C THR A 31 9.90 -1.48 -12.29
N LEU A 32 8.77 -2.07 -12.68
CA LEU A 32 7.58 -2.16 -11.84
C LEU A 32 7.72 -3.35 -10.89
N ILE A 33 7.46 -3.11 -9.60
CA ILE A 33 7.35 -4.15 -8.58
C ILE A 33 5.95 -4.05 -8.00
N ASP A 34 5.14 -5.09 -8.19
CA ASP A 34 3.82 -5.20 -7.58
C ASP A 34 3.87 -5.91 -6.22
N GLY A 35 2.73 -5.99 -5.54
CA GLY A 35 2.65 -6.58 -4.21
C GLY A 35 3.07 -8.05 -4.19
N SER A 36 2.70 -8.83 -5.20
CA SER A 36 3.07 -10.25 -5.31
C SER A 36 4.57 -10.45 -5.55
N MET A 37 5.17 -9.62 -6.41
CA MET A 37 6.59 -9.66 -6.69
C MET A 37 7.40 -9.25 -5.45
N LEU A 38 6.99 -8.19 -4.75
CA LEU A 38 7.63 -7.78 -3.51
C LEU A 38 7.55 -8.89 -2.45
N LEU A 39 6.41 -9.53 -2.28
CA LEU A 39 6.25 -10.64 -1.34
C LEU A 39 7.16 -11.83 -1.71
N THR A 40 7.27 -12.14 -3.01
CA THR A 40 8.17 -13.19 -3.51
C THR A 40 9.63 -12.85 -3.21
N MET A 41 10.03 -11.57 -3.34
CA MET A 41 11.38 -11.12 -2.99
C MET A 41 11.65 -11.29 -1.49
N ILE A 42 10.68 -10.95 -0.63
CA ILE A 42 10.80 -11.15 0.82
C ILE A 42 10.94 -12.63 1.15
N GLN A 43 10.10 -13.50 0.58
CA GLN A 43 10.12 -14.94 0.83
C GLN A 43 11.40 -15.66 0.39
N ARG A 44 12.21 -15.04 -0.47
CA ARG A 44 13.53 -15.57 -0.89
C ARG A 44 14.65 -15.23 0.10
N LEU A 45 14.39 -14.38 1.10
CA LEU A 45 15.36 -14.07 2.14
C LEU A 45 15.51 -15.26 3.11
N PRO A 46 16.66 -15.36 3.81
CA PRO A 46 16.82 -16.28 4.93
C PRO A 46 15.69 -16.15 5.97
N ALA A 47 15.35 -17.27 6.62
CA ALA A 47 14.20 -17.35 7.52
C ALA A 47 14.24 -16.32 8.65
N ASP A 48 15.42 -16.06 9.23
CA ASP A 48 15.63 -15.06 10.28
C ASP A 48 15.30 -13.63 9.80
N LYS A 49 15.61 -13.30 8.55
CA LYS A 49 15.30 -11.99 7.95
C LYS A 49 13.82 -11.85 7.64
N CYS A 50 13.19 -12.91 7.12
CA CYS A 50 11.75 -12.95 6.90
C CYS A 50 10.98 -12.71 8.21
N GLU A 51 11.39 -13.40 9.28
CA GLU A 51 10.76 -13.29 10.60
C GLU A 51 10.95 -11.89 11.20
N ALA A 52 12.16 -11.33 11.11
CA ALA A 52 12.42 -9.96 11.56
C ALA A 52 11.58 -8.92 10.81
N LEU A 53 11.44 -9.05 9.48
CA LEU A 53 10.60 -8.16 8.69
C LEU A 53 9.12 -8.31 9.02
N LEU A 54 8.64 -9.55 9.22
CA LEU A 54 7.26 -9.80 9.62
C LEU A 54 6.97 -9.17 10.98
N SER A 55 7.83 -9.41 11.98
CA SER A 55 7.70 -8.84 13.32
C SER A 55 7.68 -7.31 13.29
N PHE A 56 8.56 -6.68 12.50
CA PHE A 56 8.57 -5.23 12.32
C PHE A 56 7.28 -4.72 11.66
N ALA A 57 6.83 -5.36 10.58
CA ALA A 57 5.67 -4.92 9.81
C ALA A 57 4.34 -5.08 10.56
N THR A 58 4.25 -6.06 11.48
CA THR A 58 3.05 -6.34 12.27
C THR A 58 3.15 -5.84 13.72
N ALA A 59 4.16 -5.04 14.04
CA ALA A 59 4.29 -4.47 15.38
C ALA A 59 3.13 -3.53 15.73
N GLY A 60 2.60 -3.67 16.94
CA GLY A 60 1.52 -2.83 17.46
C GLY A 60 0.16 -3.08 16.78
N ASP A 61 -0.65 -2.03 16.67
CA ASP A 61 -1.97 -2.09 16.03
C ASP A 61 -1.84 -2.09 14.49
N TYR A 62 -1.46 -3.23 13.90
CA TYR A 62 -1.29 -3.36 12.45
C TYR A 62 -2.61 -3.66 11.71
N LEU A 63 -3.65 -4.12 12.42
CA LEU A 63 -4.96 -4.45 11.85
C LEU A 63 -5.84 -3.22 11.61
N THR A 64 -5.64 -2.14 12.38
CA THR A 64 -6.35 -0.88 12.14
C THR A 64 -5.57 -0.03 11.15
N PRO A 65 -6.17 0.34 10.01
CA PRO A 65 -5.48 1.19 9.04
C PRO A 65 -5.22 2.58 9.61
N THR A 66 -4.10 3.14 9.18
CA THR A 66 -3.71 4.52 9.46
C THR A 66 -4.29 5.45 8.40
N CYS A 67 -4.82 6.60 8.80
CA CYS A 67 -5.37 7.58 7.86
C CYS A 67 -4.28 8.10 6.91
N PRO A 68 -4.46 8.03 5.58
CA PRO A 68 -3.42 8.43 4.61
C PRO A 68 -3.16 9.95 4.60
N SER A 69 -4.04 10.75 5.19
CA SER A 69 -3.91 12.21 5.19
C SER A 69 -3.36 12.78 6.50
N CYS A 70 -3.63 12.17 7.66
CA CYS A 70 -3.26 12.75 8.96
C CYS A 70 -2.59 11.77 9.93
N GLY A 71 -2.33 10.53 9.52
CA GLY A 71 -1.50 9.61 10.30
C GLY A 71 -2.15 9.00 11.55
N VAL A 72 -3.40 9.36 11.90
CA VAL A 72 -4.09 8.75 13.04
C VAL A 72 -4.73 7.41 12.66
N LYS A 73 -4.84 6.49 13.63
CA LYS A 73 -5.63 5.27 13.45
C LYS A 73 -7.07 5.59 13.10
N MET A 74 -7.63 4.85 12.16
CA MET A 74 -9.02 5.02 11.74
C MET A 74 -9.96 4.32 12.74
N LYS A 75 -11.27 4.50 12.55
CA LYS A 75 -12.31 3.78 13.27
C LYS A 75 -13.26 3.13 12.27
N VAL A 76 -13.89 2.03 12.64
CA VAL A 76 -14.97 1.45 11.83
C VAL A 76 -16.17 2.39 11.91
N VAL A 77 -16.76 2.66 10.75
CA VAL A 77 -18.05 3.33 10.60
C VAL A 77 -18.98 2.32 9.97
N VAL A 78 -20.05 2.00 10.70
CA VAL A 78 -21.07 1.04 10.27
C VAL A 78 -21.83 1.64 9.09
N GLY A 79 -21.94 0.87 8.01
CA GLY A 79 -22.73 1.27 6.85
C GLY A 79 -24.23 1.16 7.13
N THR A 80 -25.02 2.10 6.60
CA THR A 80 -26.50 2.06 6.64
C THR A 80 -27.05 1.64 5.28
N ASP A 81 -28.31 1.19 5.25
CA ASP A 81 -29.06 0.94 4.00
C ASP A 81 -28.37 -0.05 3.05
N GLY A 82 -27.83 -1.13 3.62
CA GLY A 82 -27.13 -2.19 2.86
C GLY A 82 -25.72 -1.82 2.40
N ARG A 83 -25.21 -0.62 2.72
CA ARG A 83 -23.82 -0.24 2.43
C ARG A 83 -22.87 -0.98 3.37
N PRO A 84 -21.68 -1.40 2.89
CA PRO A 84 -20.69 -2.05 3.75
C PRO A 84 -20.10 -1.08 4.76
N ASP A 85 -19.62 -1.62 5.88
CA ASP A 85 -18.75 -0.90 6.80
C ASP A 85 -17.56 -0.29 6.08
N PHE A 86 -17.06 0.82 6.60
CA PHE A 86 -15.84 1.45 6.09
C PHE A 86 -14.98 1.98 7.24
N TRP A 87 -13.71 2.23 6.96
CA TRP A 87 -12.82 2.92 7.87
C TRP A 87 -12.98 4.43 7.70
N GLY A 88 -13.38 5.12 8.77
CA GLY A 88 -13.46 6.58 8.83
C GLY A 88 -12.34 7.20 9.65
N CYS A 89 -11.82 8.36 9.25
CA CYS A 89 -10.84 9.08 10.05
C CYS A 89 -11.43 9.55 11.39
N ARG A 90 -10.69 9.36 12.49
CA ARG A 90 -11.10 9.82 13.83
C ARG A 90 -11.20 11.34 13.96
N ASN A 91 -10.44 12.08 13.14
CA ASN A 91 -10.41 13.54 13.14
C ASN A 91 -11.52 14.19 12.29
N TYR A 92 -12.54 13.45 11.86
CA TYR A 92 -13.72 14.03 11.22
C TYR A 92 -14.38 15.07 12.16
N PRO A 93 -14.83 16.25 11.67
CA PRO A 93 -14.96 16.67 10.27
C PRO A 93 -13.71 17.30 9.64
N ARG A 94 -12.63 17.52 10.39
CA ARG A 94 -11.40 18.17 9.91
C ARG A 94 -10.63 17.31 8.91
N CYS A 95 -10.70 15.97 9.06
CA CYS A 95 -10.19 15.02 8.08
C CYS A 95 -11.31 14.08 7.63
N ARG A 96 -11.62 14.08 6.32
CA ARG A 96 -12.76 13.34 5.73
C ARG A 96 -12.37 12.05 5.00
N GLN A 97 -11.12 11.61 5.15
CA GLN A 97 -10.63 10.37 4.53
C GLN A 97 -11.44 9.15 4.96
N LYS A 98 -11.74 8.28 3.99
CA LYS A 98 -12.42 7.00 4.15
C LYS A 98 -11.65 5.93 3.40
N LEU A 99 -11.59 4.71 3.96
CA LEU A 99 -11.07 3.53 3.26
C LEU A 99 -12.11 2.42 3.30
N GLY A 100 -12.21 1.62 2.25
CA GLY A 100 -13.06 0.44 2.25
C GLY A 100 -12.56 -0.57 3.30
N LYS A 101 -13.47 -1.07 4.15
CA LYS A 101 -13.15 -2.19 5.05
C LYS A 101 -13.26 -3.47 4.22
N ARG A 102 -12.12 -4.00 3.77
CA ARG A 102 -12.08 -5.33 3.12
C ARG A 102 -12.51 -6.36 4.17
N ARG A 103 -13.37 -7.31 3.76
CA ARG A 103 -13.79 -8.43 4.61
C ARG A 103 -12.65 -9.41 4.80
#